data_AF-A0A0B0ILX8-F1
#
_entry.id   AF-A0A0B0ILX8-F1
#
_cell.length_a   1.000
_cell.length_b   1.000
_cell.length_c   1.000
_cell.angle_alpha   90.00
_cell.angle_beta   90.00
_cell.angle_gamma   90.00
#
_symmetry.space_group_name_H-M   'P 1'
#
loop_
_entity.id
_entity.type
_entity.pdbx_description
1 polymer ?
#
loop_
_entity_poly.entity_id
_entity_poly.type
_entity_poly.pdbx_seq_one_letter_code
_entity_poly.pdbx_strand_id
1 'polypeptide(L)' 'MKKFQVSVEFHSGQQVNFTTKSDVRKDMYRLNINGEDCIVTDDNFVLNISKIKALKVKKLKRNSA' A
#
# COMPACT_ATOMS: atom_id res chain seq x y z
N MET A 1 3.60 1.48 -16.06
CA MET A 1 4.68 0.73 -15.38
C MET A 1 4.50 0.84 -13.87
N LYS A 2 4.59 -0.28 -13.14
CA LYS A 2 4.62 -0.30 -11.67
C LYS A 2 6.01 0.17 -11.20
N LYS A 3 6.05 1.02 -10.17
CA LYS A 3 7.28 1.67 -9.69
C LYS A 3 7.59 1.38 -8.23
N PHE A 4 6.62 0.88 -7.48
CA PHE A 4 6.74 0.62 -6.06
C PHE A 4 6.25 -0.79 -5.76
N GLN A 5 7.00 -1.51 -4.94
CA GLN A 5 6.57 -2.73 -4.29
C GLN A 5 6.17 -2.39 -2.87
N VAL A 6 4.97 -2.81 -2.47
CA VAL A 6 4.38 -2.55 -1.17
C VAL A 6 4.14 -3.87 -0.48
N SER A 7 4.61 -3.97 0.76
CA SER A 7 4.39 -5.10 1.65
C SER A 7 3.70 -4.59 2.91
N VAL A 8 2.52 -5.14 3.18
CA VAL A 8 1.67 -4.77 4.32
C VAL A 8 1.53 -5.99 5.22
N GLU A 9 1.86 -5.83 6.49
CA GLU A 9 1.57 -6.80 7.55
C GLU A 9 0.46 -6.22 8.44
N PHE A 10 -0.61 -6.97 8.62
CA PHE A 10 -1.72 -6.60 9.49
C PHE A 10 -1.55 -7.18 10.90
N HIS A 11 -2.21 -6.60 11.89
CA HIS A 11 -2.21 -7.12 13.27
C HIS A 11 -2.80 -8.55 13.38
N SER A 12 -3.61 -8.98 12.41
CA SER A 12 -4.10 -10.36 12.31
C SER A 12 -3.03 -11.38 11.91
N GLY A 13 -1.83 -10.93 11.51
CA GLY A 13 -0.78 -11.77 10.93
C GLY A 13 -0.91 -11.94 9.41
N GLN A 14 -2.00 -11.47 8.80
CA GLN A 14 -2.15 -11.46 7.34
C GLN A 14 -1.11 -10.56 6.70
N GLN A 15 -0.53 -11.02 5.59
CA GLN A 15 0.40 -10.24 4.77
C GLN A 15 -0.13 -10.07 3.36
N VAL A 16 -0.03 -8.85 2.83
CA VAL A 16 -0.41 -8.53 1.46
C VAL A 16 0.76 -7.86 0.77
N ASN A 17 1.15 -8.41 -0.38
CA ASN A 17 2.22 -7.89 -1.22
C ASN A 17 1.64 -7.50 -2.57
N PHE A 18 1.83 -6.25 -2.97
CA PHE A 18 1.38 -5.77 -4.27
C PHE A 18 2.36 -4.76 -4.84
N THR A 19 2.20 -4.45 -6.11
CA THR A 19 2.98 -3.39 -6.77
C THR A 19 2.07 -2.29 -7.25
N THR A 20 2.53 -1.05 -7.15
CA THR A 20 1.77 0.12 -7.58
C THR A 20 2.61 1.15 -8.33
N LYS A 21 1.94 2.06 -9.03
CA LYS A 21 2.56 3.12 -9.84
C LYS A 21 3.00 4.31 -8.99
N SER A 22 2.30 4.56 -7.89
CA SER A 22 2.44 5.76 -7.05
C SER A 22 2.92 5.40 -5.65
N ASP A 23 3.57 6.33 -4.95
CA ASP A 23 4.10 6.05 -3.61
C ASP A 23 2.96 6.09 -2.59
N VAL A 24 2.61 4.93 -2.02
CA VAL A 24 1.50 4.84 -1.05
C VAL A 24 1.68 5.71 0.20
N ARG A 25 2.90 6.22 0.45
CA ARG A 25 3.20 7.10 1.58
C ARG A 25 2.94 8.58 1.30
N LYS A 26 2.87 8.97 0.02
CA LYS A 26 2.80 10.39 -0.39
C LYS A 26 1.58 10.70 -1.25
N ASP A 27 1.24 9.78 -2.14
CA ASP A 27 0.36 10.06 -3.27
C ASP A 27 -1.05 9.49 -3.09
N MET A 28 -1.34 8.84 -1.96
CA MET A 28 -2.62 8.17 -1.72
C MET A 28 -3.55 8.96 -0.81
N TYR A 29 -4.82 8.99 -1.22
CA TYR A 29 -5.88 9.65 -0.48
C TYR A 29 -6.40 8.75 0.64
N ARG A 30 -6.70 9.37 1.80
CA ARG A 30 -7.40 8.70 2.90
C ARG A 30 -8.90 8.79 2.64
N LEU A 31 -9.58 7.67 2.77
CA LEU A 31 -11.03 7.60 2.68
C LEU A 31 -11.55 6.93 3.94
N ASN A 32 -12.61 7.51 4.51
CA ASN A 32 -13.36 6.86 5.56
C ASN A 32 -14.33 5.86 4.92
N ILE A 33 -14.15 4.57 5.21
CA ILE A 33 -15.00 3.49 4.70
C ILE A 33 -15.55 2.75 5.91
N ASN A 34 -16.88 2.78 6.09
CA ASN A 34 -17.56 2.17 7.25
C ASN A 34 -17.02 2.66 8.61
N GLY A 35 -16.63 3.94 8.71
CA GLY A 35 -16.05 4.50 9.93
C GLY A 35 -14.55 4.23 10.10
N GLU A 36 -13.91 3.46 9.20
CA GLU A 36 -12.49 3.13 9.27
C GLU A 36 -11.66 3.96 8.29
N ASP A 37 -10.51 4.48 8.75
CA ASP A 37 -9.57 5.19 7.90
C ASP A 37 -8.80 4.21 7.00
N CYS A 38 -9.09 4.30 5.70
CA CYS A 38 -8.51 3.45 4.67
C CYS A 38 -7.64 4.25 3.69
N ILE A 39 -6.56 3.64 3.21
CA ILE A 39 -5.79 4.10 2.05
C ILE A 39 -6.30 3.33 0.83
N VAL A 40 -6.72 4.06 -0.20
CA VAL A 40 -7.07 3.45 -1.48
C VAL A 40 -5.93 3.69 -2.46
N THR A 41 -5.44 2.61 -3.06
CA THR A 41 -4.35 2.65 -4.03
C THR A 41 -4.87 2.76 -5.46
N ASP A 42 -4.04 3.27 -6.38
CA ASP A 42 -4.33 3.32 -7.82
C ASP A 42 -4.68 1.97 -8.44
N ASP A 43 -4.35 0.89 -7.74
CA ASP A 43 -4.60 -0.49 -8.17
C ASP A 43 -5.76 -1.12 -7.42
N ASN A 44 -6.65 -0.28 -6.88
CA ASN A 44 -7.87 -0.65 -6.18
C ASN A 44 -7.66 -1.50 -4.92
N PHE A 45 -6.44 -1.55 -4.36
CA PHE A 45 -6.26 -2.07 -3.00
C PHE A 45 -6.76 -1.04 -2.00
N VAL A 46 -7.62 -1.48 -1.09
CA VAL A 46 -8.09 -0.73 0.07
C VAL A 46 -7.39 -1.27 1.30
N LEU A 47 -6.61 -0.44 1.97
CA LEU A 47 -5.83 -0.81 3.14
C LEU A 47 -6.32 -0.03 4.35
N ASN A 48 -6.95 -0.72 5.31
CA ASN A 48 -7.33 -0.11 6.57
C ASN A 48 -6.07 0.19 7.40
N ILE A 49 -5.79 1.47 7.65
CA ILE A 49 -4.57 1.95 8.31
C ILE A 49 -4.48 1.42 9.74
N SER A 50 -5.59 1.47 10.48
CA SER A 50 -5.67 1.06 11.89
C SER A 50 -5.37 -0.42 12.11
N LYS A 51 -5.48 -1.24 11.05
CA LYS A 51 -5.19 -2.68 11.10
C LYS A 51 -3.76 -3.01 10.65
N ILE A 52 -3.01 -2.05 10.11
CA ILE A 52 -1.64 -2.26 9.64
C ILE A 52 -0.67 -2.24 10.82
N LYS A 53 0.03 -3.35 11.01
CA LYS A 53 1.14 -3.47 11.96
C LYS A 53 2.44 -2.93 11.37
N ALA A 54 2.72 -3.25 10.11
CA ALA A 54 3.92 -2.76 9.42
C ALA A 54 3.66 -2.52 7.93
N LEU A 55 4.22 -1.43 7.41
CA LEU A 55 4.19 -1.07 6.00
C LEU A 55 5.61 -0.88 5.48
N LYS A 56 5.99 -1.66 4.46
CA LYS A 56 7.26 -1.51 3.76
C LYS A 56 7.01 -1.13 2.32
N VAL A 57 7.66 -0.07 1.87
CA VAL A 57 7.56 0.42 0.48
C VAL A 57 8.95 0.48 -0.12
N LYS A 58 9.15 -0.24 -1.22
CA LYS A 58 10.41 -0.28 -1.97
C LYS A 58 10.17 0.27 -3.37
N LYS A 59 10.90 1.33 -3.73
CA LYS A 59 10.94 1.79 -5.12
C LYS A 59 11.65 0.75 -5.97
N LEU A 60 10.97 0.25 -6.99
CA LEU A 60 11.55 -0.62 -8.00
C LEU A 60 12.48 0.24 -8.85
N LYS A 61 13.79 -0.01 -8.74
CA LYS A 61 14.74 0.52 -9.71
C LYS A 61 14.40 -0.15 -11.04
N ARG A 62 14.27 0.66 -12.09
CA ARG A 62 14.32 0.15 -13.46
C ARG A 62 15.75 -0.35 -13.62
N ASN A 63 15.99 -1.64 -13.38
CA ASN A 63 17.30 -2.19 -13.74
C ASN A 63 17.40 -2.01 -15.26
N SER A 64 18.35 -1.16 -15.63
CA SER A 64 19.12 -1.26 -16.85
C SER A 64 19.38 -2.73 -17.13
N ALA A 65 19.03 -3.16 -18.34
CA ALA A 65 19.40 -4.46 -18.88
C ALA A 65 20.90 -4.71 -18.73
#